data_AF-A0A9D7PSB8-F1
#
_entry.id   AF-A0A9D7PSB8-F1
#
_cell.length_a   1.000
_cell.length_b   1.000
_cell.length_c   1.000
_cell.angle_alpha   90.00
_cell.angle_beta   90.00
_cell.angle_gamma   90.00
#
_symmetry.space_group_name_H-M   'P 1'
#
loop_
_entity.id
_entity.type
_entity.pdbx_description
1 polymer ?
#
loop_
_entity_poly.entity_id
_entity_poly.type
_entity_poly.pdbx_seq_one_letter_code
_entity_poly.pdbx_strand_id
1 'polypeptide(L)'
;MAWQAYRALAHRIRHRRAGTLGGERCAWCEWAAESRQPPGPRLGFSQSEQVDRVAGFLRSIGLIERFAPLVVIVGHGSNSANNPHLAAYDCGACSGRHGGPNARVFAAMANRPEVRAGVAAHGIVIPDSTWFLGAEHNTGDESVCWFDTADLPATHRAAFSSLCSDFDEATRRHAIERCRRFASAPRMPDATDATRHLVGRRHDWSQARPELGHATVAAAFIGRRSMSRGAFFDRRVFLISYDPVADEDGRVLEATLLAAGPVGAGIALEYYFSTVDNERFGCGTKIMHNLAGLLGVMEGASSDLRTGLPRQMIEIHEAMRLQVVIEQTREVVAAIYARQPPLRELIGNGWILVAVKEPVSGEIHRFDPVRGWLPWTPGDTPAVPLVANSAAWLGAHREPLPPALLAPPALLIPPALQEVLA
;
A
#
# COMPACT_ATOMS: atom_id res chain seq x y z
N MET A 1 8.95 -13.68 1.28
CA MET A 1 10.36 -14.02 1.01
C MET A 1 11.36 -13.03 1.62
N ALA A 2 11.21 -11.70 1.47
CA ALA A 2 12.17 -10.71 2.01
C ALA A 2 12.30 -10.70 3.55
N TRP A 3 11.20 -10.85 4.29
CA TRP A 3 11.21 -10.86 5.77
C TRP A 3 11.96 -12.06 6.38
N GLN A 4 11.82 -13.25 5.77
CA GLN A 4 12.54 -14.45 6.20
C GLN A 4 14.06 -14.35 5.94
N ALA A 5 14.46 -13.69 4.84
CA ALA A 5 15.86 -13.40 4.56
C ALA A 5 16.46 -12.42 5.58
N TYR A 6 15.70 -11.41 6.01
CA TYR A 6 16.14 -10.45 7.03
C TYR A 6 16.28 -11.11 8.42
N ARG A 7 15.35 -11.99 8.80
CA ARG A 7 15.44 -12.80 10.04
C ARG A 7 16.65 -13.72 10.05
N ALA A 8 16.92 -14.42 8.95
CA ALA A 8 18.07 -15.32 8.84
C ALA A 8 19.41 -14.57 8.94
N LEU A 9 19.48 -13.37 8.37
CA LEU A 9 20.66 -12.50 8.43
C LEU A 9 20.91 -11.96 9.84
N ALA A 10 19.87 -11.44 10.51
CA ALA A 10 19.96 -10.90 11.87
C ALA A 10 20.35 -11.96 12.91
N HIS A 11 19.84 -13.20 12.75
CA HIS A 11 20.16 -14.30 13.67
C HIS A 11 21.62 -14.80 13.52
N ARG A 12 22.21 -14.71 12.31
CA ARG A 12 23.62 -15.10 12.09
C ARG A 12 24.62 -14.05 12.56
N ILE A 13 24.27 -12.77 12.52
CA ILE A 13 25.13 -11.68 12.97
C ILE A 13 25.29 -11.69 14.51
N ARG A 14 24.26 -12.11 15.27
CA ARG A 14 24.33 -12.21 16.74
C ARG A 14 25.31 -13.28 17.27
N HIS A 15 25.66 -14.29 16.48
CA HIS A 15 26.48 -15.42 16.95
C HIS A 15 27.98 -15.35 16.62
N ARG A 16 28.49 -14.29 15.99
CA ARG A 16 29.92 -14.18 15.64
C ARG A 16 30.62 -12.97 16.26
N ARG A 17 30.44 -12.76 17.57
CA ARG A 17 31.36 -11.97 18.39
C ARG A 17 32.19 -12.90 19.28
N ALA A 18 33.12 -13.63 18.68
CA ALA A 18 34.30 -14.20 19.34
C ALA A 18 35.13 -14.93 18.26
N GLY A 19 36.33 -14.44 17.96
CA GLY A 19 37.27 -15.16 17.08
C GLY A 19 38.19 -14.25 16.29
N THR A 20 39.47 -14.31 16.66
CA THR A 20 40.65 -13.64 16.11
C THR A 20 40.80 -13.70 14.58
N LEU A 21 41.32 -12.61 14.00
CA LEU A 21 41.72 -12.49 12.61
C LEU A 21 42.96 -13.37 12.31
N GLY A 22 42.72 -14.58 11.83
CA GLY A 22 43.72 -15.45 11.17
C GLY A 22 43.36 -15.60 9.69
N GLY A 23 44.38 -15.67 8.82
CA GLY A 23 44.31 -15.56 7.35
C GLY A 23 43.59 -16.68 6.59
N GLU A 24 42.38 -17.06 7.00
CA GLU A 24 41.46 -17.85 6.19
C GLU A 24 40.48 -16.90 5.49
N ARG A 25 40.19 -17.15 4.21
CA ARG A 25 39.25 -16.33 3.43
C ARG A 25 37.92 -16.28 4.17
N CYS A 26 37.46 -15.07 4.49
CA CYS A 26 36.18 -14.86 5.14
C CYS A 26 35.07 -15.54 4.32
N ALA A 27 34.10 -16.18 5.00
CA ALA A 27 32.95 -16.84 4.36
C ALA A 27 32.17 -15.95 3.38
N TRP A 28 32.30 -14.62 3.50
CA TRP A 28 31.81 -13.66 2.50
C TRP A 28 32.50 -13.78 1.13
N CYS A 29 33.81 -13.99 1.12
CA CYS A 29 34.60 -14.17 -0.10
C CYS A 29 34.30 -15.52 -0.76
N GLU A 30 34.01 -16.57 0.01
CA GLU A 30 33.62 -17.88 -0.52
C GLU A 30 32.19 -17.87 -1.06
N TRP A 31 31.23 -17.24 -0.36
CA TRP A 31 29.88 -17.04 -0.87
C TRP A 31 29.84 -16.16 -2.14
N ALA A 32 30.64 -15.09 -2.19
CA ALA A 32 30.75 -14.23 -3.37
C ALA A 32 31.43 -14.92 -4.57
N ALA A 33 32.21 -15.97 -4.33
CA ALA A 33 32.84 -16.78 -5.37
C ALA A 33 31.87 -17.86 -5.91
N GLU A 34 31.04 -18.47 -5.06
CA GLU A 34 30.00 -19.42 -5.49
C GLU A 34 28.83 -18.73 -6.21
N SER A 35 28.54 -17.46 -5.91
CA SER A 35 27.46 -16.69 -6.53
C SER A 35 27.82 -16.02 -7.87
N ARG A 36 28.98 -16.38 -8.47
CA ARG A 36 29.57 -15.66 -9.62
C ARG A 36 29.39 -16.33 -10.98
N GLN A 37 28.33 -17.10 -11.16
CA GLN A 37 27.74 -17.17 -12.49
C GLN A 37 26.72 -16.04 -12.60
N PRO A 38 26.91 -15.06 -13.51
CA PRO A 38 25.79 -14.19 -13.86
C PRO A 38 24.66 -15.13 -14.29
N PRO A 39 23.45 -15.03 -13.72
CA PRO A 39 22.34 -15.78 -14.27
C PRO A 39 22.33 -15.44 -15.76
N GLY A 40 22.27 -16.46 -16.62
CA GLY A 40 22.03 -16.24 -18.05
C GLY A 40 20.85 -15.28 -18.24
N PRO A 41 20.66 -14.70 -19.45
CA PRO A 41 19.56 -13.77 -19.68
C PRO A 41 18.29 -14.33 -19.04
N ARG A 42 17.67 -13.55 -18.14
CA ARG A 42 16.47 -14.00 -17.42
C ARG A 42 15.41 -14.28 -18.48
N LEU A 43 15.22 -15.56 -18.79
CA LEU A 43 14.09 -16.00 -19.59
C LEU A 43 12.86 -15.51 -18.82
N GLY A 44 12.01 -14.73 -19.49
CA GLY A 44 10.77 -14.24 -18.88
C GLY A 44 9.90 -15.40 -18.39
N PHE A 45 8.76 -15.09 -17.79
CA PHE A 45 7.84 -16.13 -17.34
C PHE A 45 7.45 -17.07 -18.49
N SER A 46 7.56 -18.37 -18.26
CA SER A 46 6.94 -19.39 -19.10
C SER A 46 5.43 -19.17 -19.19
N GLN A 47 4.77 -19.72 -20.21
CA GLN A 47 3.33 -19.55 -20.38
C GLN A 47 2.54 -20.03 -19.15
N SER A 48 2.92 -21.17 -18.54
CA SER A 48 2.29 -21.66 -17.32
C SER A 48 2.46 -20.69 -16.15
N GLU A 49 3.66 -20.13 -15.96
CA GLU A 49 3.88 -19.13 -14.90
C GLU A 49 3.07 -17.85 -15.13
N GLN A 50 2.87 -17.44 -16.39
CA GLN A 50 2.03 -16.28 -16.70
C GLN A 50 0.56 -16.56 -16.36
N VAL A 51 0.06 -17.75 -16.70
CA VAL A 51 -1.29 -18.21 -16.35
C VAL A 51 -1.48 -18.21 -14.83
N ASP A 52 -0.56 -18.84 -14.09
CA ASP A 52 -0.63 -18.93 -12.63
C ASP A 52 -0.62 -17.54 -11.97
N ARG A 53 0.20 -16.61 -12.47
CA ARG A 53 0.28 -15.24 -11.95
C ARG A 53 -1.00 -14.45 -12.22
N VAL A 54 -1.54 -14.51 -13.44
CA VAL A 54 -2.76 -13.79 -13.81
C VAL A 54 -3.96 -14.36 -13.03
N ALA A 55 -4.15 -15.68 -13.04
CA ALA A 55 -5.25 -16.33 -12.33
C ALA A 55 -5.14 -16.13 -10.81
N GLY A 56 -3.94 -16.27 -10.25
CA GLY A 56 -3.69 -16.08 -8.83
C GLY A 56 -3.99 -14.66 -8.36
N PHE A 57 -3.51 -13.66 -9.10
CA PHE A 57 -3.76 -12.25 -8.77
C PHE A 57 -5.25 -11.89 -8.87
N LEU A 58 -5.92 -12.23 -9.98
CA LEU A 58 -7.34 -11.95 -10.19
C LEU A 58 -8.21 -12.57 -9.10
N ARG A 59 -7.93 -13.82 -8.71
CA ARG A 59 -8.59 -14.48 -7.59
C ARG A 59 -8.33 -13.77 -6.27
N SER A 60 -7.08 -13.35 -6.01
CA SER A 60 -6.72 -12.69 -4.75
C SER A 60 -7.46 -11.38 -4.50
N ILE A 61 -7.76 -10.63 -5.56
CA ILE A 61 -8.46 -9.34 -5.48
C ILE A 61 -9.97 -9.45 -5.68
N GLY A 62 -10.48 -10.66 -5.92
CA GLY A 62 -11.91 -10.92 -6.18
C GLY A 62 -12.41 -10.53 -7.58
N LEU A 63 -11.52 -10.20 -8.52
CA LEU A 63 -11.88 -9.88 -9.91
C LEU A 63 -11.89 -11.17 -10.76
N ILE A 64 -12.87 -12.03 -10.49
CA ILE A 64 -13.02 -13.33 -11.18
C ILE A 64 -14.19 -13.36 -12.18
N GLU A 65 -15.08 -12.38 -12.11
CA GLU A 65 -16.27 -12.23 -12.94
C GLU A 65 -16.58 -10.74 -13.15
N ARG A 66 -17.56 -10.43 -14.02
CA ARG A 66 -18.04 -9.06 -14.31
C ARG A 66 -16.91 -8.08 -14.69
N PHE A 67 -16.00 -8.52 -15.55
CA PHE A 67 -14.92 -7.68 -16.03
C PHE A 67 -15.45 -6.44 -16.77
N ALA A 68 -14.87 -5.29 -16.44
CA ALA A 68 -15.10 -4.08 -17.20
C ALA A 68 -14.46 -4.18 -18.60
N PRO A 69 -14.92 -3.39 -19.59
CA PRO A 69 -14.24 -3.30 -20.88
C PRO A 69 -12.77 -2.87 -20.74
N LEU A 70 -12.46 -2.00 -19.78
CA LEU A 70 -11.09 -1.57 -19.48
C LEU A 70 -10.76 -1.89 -18.01
N VAL A 71 -9.67 -2.61 -17.78
CA VAL A 71 -9.12 -2.88 -16.45
C VAL A 71 -7.73 -2.28 -16.37
N VAL A 72 -7.49 -1.41 -15.39
CA VAL A 72 -6.18 -0.78 -15.21
C VAL A 72 -5.50 -1.34 -13.97
N ILE A 73 -4.27 -1.80 -14.14
CA ILE A 73 -3.37 -2.12 -13.03
C ILE A 73 -2.47 -0.91 -12.83
N VAL A 74 -2.55 -0.30 -11.64
CA VAL A 74 -1.76 0.88 -11.31
C VAL A 74 -0.71 0.48 -10.29
N GLY A 75 0.55 0.50 -10.71
CA GLY A 75 1.68 0.49 -9.78
C GLY A 75 1.93 1.89 -9.23
N HIS A 76 2.71 2.00 -8.16
CA HIS A 76 3.13 3.29 -7.64
C HIS A 76 4.65 3.37 -7.52
N GLY A 77 5.17 4.58 -7.55
CA GLY A 77 6.58 4.90 -7.30
C GLY A 77 6.70 6.31 -6.74
N SER A 78 7.86 6.66 -6.22
CA SER A 78 8.11 8.01 -5.69
C SER A 78 9.48 8.51 -6.13
N ASN A 79 9.46 9.62 -6.86
CA ASN A 79 10.68 10.25 -7.34
C ASN A 79 10.91 11.58 -6.61
N SER A 80 12.12 11.78 -6.09
CA SER A 80 12.60 13.07 -5.57
C SER A 80 14.10 13.24 -5.81
N ALA A 81 14.57 14.48 -5.89
CA ALA A 81 15.99 14.79 -6.10
C ALA A 81 16.84 14.48 -4.85
N ASN A 82 16.37 14.87 -3.66
CA ASN A 82 17.04 14.57 -2.39
C ASN A 82 16.60 13.23 -1.82
N ASN A 83 17.19 12.14 -2.32
CA ASN A 83 16.66 10.81 -2.06
C ASN A 83 17.64 9.77 -1.50
N PRO A 84 18.36 10.06 -0.40
CA PRO A 84 19.14 9.03 0.30
C PRO A 84 18.26 7.90 0.87
N HIS A 85 16.95 8.11 0.95
CA HIS A 85 15.95 7.16 1.46
C HIS A 85 14.98 6.67 0.36
N LEU A 86 15.42 6.59 -0.90
CA LEU A 86 14.58 6.22 -2.06
C LEU A 86 13.68 5.02 -1.80
N ALA A 87 14.28 3.93 -1.31
CA ALA A 87 13.56 2.69 -1.05
C ALA A 87 12.43 2.84 0.00
N ALA A 88 12.53 3.80 0.92
CA ALA A 88 11.52 4.05 1.94
C ALA A 88 10.32 4.87 1.43
N TYR A 89 10.49 5.61 0.33
CA TYR A 89 9.39 6.34 -0.32
C TYR A 89 8.68 5.51 -1.39
N ASP A 90 9.34 4.48 -1.92
CA ASP A 90 8.80 3.55 -2.90
C ASP A 90 7.92 2.46 -2.25
N CYS A 91 7.44 1.53 -3.08
CA CYS A 91 6.54 0.47 -2.64
C CYS A 91 7.21 -0.52 -1.68
N GLY A 92 6.77 -0.52 -0.42
CA GLY A 92 7.19 -1.51 0.58
C GLY A 92 6.87 -2.95 0.17
N ALA A 93 5.72 -3.19 -0.48
CA ALA A 93 5.37 -4.51 -1.02
C ALA A 93 6.29 -4.94 -2.19
N CYS A 94 6.87 -3.98 -2.93
CA CYS A 94 7.83 -4.25 -4.00
C CYS A 94 9.29 -4.13 -3.53
N SER A 95 9.54 -4.19 -2.22
CA SER A 95 10.89 -4.08 -1.63
C SER A 95 11.59 -2.76 -1.96
N GLY A 96 10.86 -1.64 -1.88
CA GLY A 96 11.37 -0.30 -2.13
C GLY A 96 11.67 -0.05 -3.61
N ARG A 97 10.85 -0.62 -4.50
CA ARG A 97 10.94 -0.42 -5.95
C ARG A 97 9.63 0.13 -6.50
N HIS A 98 9.73 0.73 -7.67
CA HIS A 98 8.59 1.15 -8.47
C HIS A 98 7.70 -0.04 -8.87
N GLY A 99 6.39 0.14 -8.75
CA GLY A 99 5.38 -0.85 -9.11
C GLY A 99 4.96 -0.83 -10.58
N GLY A 100 5.24 0.24 -11.33
CA GLY A 100 4.84 0.38 -12.74
C GLY A 100 5.28 -0.76 -13.64
N PRO A 101 6.55 -1.23 -13.57
CA PRO A 101 6.99 -2.40 -14.35
C PRO A 101 6.16 -3.66 -14.09
N ASN A 102 5.76 -3.90 -12.84
CA ASN A 102 4.90 -5.05 -12.50
C ASN A 102 3.50 -4.89 -13.10
N ALA A 103 2.94 -3.68 -13.03
CA ALA A 103 1.64 -3.36 -13.62
C ALA A 103 1.63 -3.54 -15.14
N ARG A 104 2.68 -3.05 -15.81
CA ARG A 104 2.87 -3.20 -17.26
C ARG A 104 2.99 -4.66 -17.67
N VAL A 105 3.84 -5.44 -16.99
CA VAL A 105 4.02 -6.87 -17.27
C VAL A 105 2.73 -7.64 -17.01
N PHE A 106 2.00 -7.34 -15.93
CA PHE A 106 0.70 -7.97 -15.67
C PHE A 106 -0.30 -7.71 -16.79
N ALA A 107 -0.48 -6.45 -17.19
CA ALA A 107 -1.41 -6.09 -18.26
C ALA A 107 -1.05 -6.79 -19.58
N ALA A 108 0.24 -6.81 -19.93
CA ALA A 108 0.73 -7.53 -21.10
C ALA A 108 0.38 -9.03 -21.04
N MET A 109 0.66 -9.71 -19.92
CA MET A 109 0.31 -11.14 -19.76
C MET A 109 -1.21 -11.37 -19.86
N ALA A 110 -2.02 -10.53 -19.22
CA ALA A 110 -3.48 -10.67 -19.19
C ALA A 110 -4.16 -10.42 -20.55
N ASN A 111 -3.49 -9.72 -21.48
CA ASN A 111 -3.99 -9.50 -22.85
C ASN A 111 -3.58 -10.61 -23.84
N ARG A 112 -2.72 -11.56 -23.45
CA ARG A 112 -2.29 -12.63 -24.36
C ARG A 112 -3.37 -13.72 -24.52
N PRO A 113 -3.75 -14.09 -25.75
CA PRO A 113 -4.75 -15.14 -25.99
C PRO A 113 -4.40 -16.48 -25.34
N GLU A 114 -3.14 -16.91 -25.41
CA GLU A 114 -2.73 -18.21 -24.86
C GLU A 114 -2.77 -18.22 -23.32
N VAL A 115 -2.53 -17.06 -22.69
CA VAL A 115 -2.64 -16.90 -21.23
C VAL A 115 -4.11 -16.89 -20.83
N ARG A 116 -4.97 -16.16 -21.56
CA ARG A 116 -6.42 -16.16 -21.30
C ARG A 116 -7.04 -17.55 -21.40
N ALA A 117 -6.64 -18.34 -22.40
CA ALA A 117 -7.08 -19.73 -22.54
C ALA A 117 -6.68 -20.58 -21.32
N GLY A 118 -5.45 -20.43 -20.83
CA GLY A 118 -5.00 -21.08 -19.60
C GLY A 118 -5.77 -20.61 -18.37
N VAL A 119 -5.95 -19.30 -18.20
CA VAL A 119 -6.69 -18.71 -17.07
C VAL A 119 -8.16 -19.16 -17.05
N ALA A 120 -8.78 -19.38 -18.21
CA ALA A 120 -10.11 -19.97 -18.33
C ALA A 120 -10.16 -21.40 -17.80
N ALA A 121 -9.12 -22.21 -18.01
CA ALA A 121 -9.01 -23.54 -17.42
C ALA A 121 -8.91 -23.50 -15.88
N HIS A 122 -8.53 -22.36 -15.29
CA HIS A 122 -8.60 -22.10 -13.85
C HIS A 122 -9.95 -21.48 -13.40
N GLY A 123 -10.98 -21.52 -14.24
CA GLY A 123 -12.33 -21.06 -13.93
C GLY A 123 -12.54 -19.54 -14.00
N ILE A 124 -11.59 -18.79 -14.58
CA ILE A 124 -11.69 -17.33 -14.74
C ILE A 124 -11.76 -17.01 -16.22
N VAL A 125 -12.93 -16.61 -16.71
CA VAL A 125 -13.11 -16.24 -18.12
C VAL A 125 -12.99 -14.72 -18.26
N ILE A 126 -11.90 -14.28 -18.89
CA ILE A 126 -11.69 -12.88 -19.26
C ILE A 126 -12.34 -12.64 -20.63
N PRO A 127 -13.36 -11.78 -20.75
CA PRO A 127 -14.02 -11.50 -22.03
C PRO A 127 -13.05 -10.90 -23.06
N ASP A 128 -13.25 -11.21 -24.34
CA ASP A 128 -12.49 -10.59 -25.45
C ASP A 128 -12.72 -9.07 -25.53
N SER A 129 -13.86 -8.59 -25.02
CA SER A 129 -14.17 -7.17 -24.87
C SER A 129 -13.42 -6.48 -23.73
N THR A 130 -12.69 -7.21 -22.89
CA THR A 130 -11.87 -6.66 -21.81
C THR A 130 -10.43 -6.44 -22.28
N TRP A 131 -9.90 -5.24 -22.01
CA TRP A 131 -8.51 -4.89 -22.23
C TRP A 131 -7.85 -4.49 -20.90
N PHE A 132 -6.64 -5.01 -20.63
CA PHE A 132 -5.84 -4.62 -19.48
C PHE A 132 -4.82 -3.55 -19.87
N LEU A 133 -4.67 -2.52 -19.03
CA LEU A 133 -3.69 -1.45 -19.21
C LEU A 133 -2.84 -1.30 -17.94
N GLY A 134 -1.53 -1.14 -18.11
CA GLY A 134 -0.62 -0.83 -17.01
C GLY A 134 -0.43 0.68 -16.85
N ALA A 135 -0.31 1.14 -15.62
CA ALA A 135 0.09 2.51 -15.32
C ALA A 135 0.99 2.60 -14.08
N GLU A 136 1.71 3.70 -13.93
CA GLU A 136 2.43 4.08 -12.72
C GLU A 136 1.95 5.43 -12.20
N HIS A 137 1.51 5.48 -10.95
CA HIS A 137 1.27 6.73 -10.22
C HIS A 137 2.52 7.14 -9.44
N ASN A 138 3.07 8.30 -9.76
CA ASN A 138 4.16 8.89 -9.00
C ASN A 138 3.60 9.64 -7.80
N THR A 139 3.77 9.08 -6.60
CA THR A 139 3.28 9.73 -5.39
C THR A 139 4.02 11.02 -5.09
N GLY A 140 5.23 11.24 -5.62
CA GLY A 140 5.98 12.47 -5.39
C GLY A 140 5.31 13.73 -5.94
N ASP A 141 4.57 13.61 -7.05
CA ASP A 141 3.97 14.77 -7.76
C ASP A 141 2.58 14.53 -8.34
N GLU A 142 1.98 13.38 -8.07
CA GLU A 142 0.67 12.95 -8.56
C GLU A 142 0.59 12.65 -10.07
N SER A 143 1.71 12.64 -10.80
CA SER A 143 1.71 12.29 -12.22
C SER A 143 1.40 10.81 -12.45
N VAL A 144 0.68 10.51 -13.54
CA VAL A 144 0.36 9.15 -13.95
C VAL A 144 1.00 8.86 -15.31
N CYS A 145 1.85 7.83 -15.36
CA CYS A 145 2.45 7.33 -16.58
C CYS A 145 1.65 6.12 -17.08
N TRP A 146 1.01 6.26 -18.23
CA TRP A 146 0.26 5.19 -18.89
C TRP A 146 1.15 4.41 -19.85
N PHE A 147 1.16 3.08 -19.75
CA PHE A 147 2.00 2.23 -20.59
C PHE A 147 1.24 1.67 -21.78
N ASP A 148 1.94 1.47 -22.90
CA ASP A 148 1.45 0.71 -24.06
C ASP A 148 0.09 1.20 -24.62
N THR A 149 -0.19 2.50 -24.51
CA THR A 149 -1.46 3.12 -24.99
C THR A 149 -1.63 3.06 -26.51
N ALA A 150 -0.54 2.83 -27.25
CA ALA A 150 -0.57 2.59 -28.69
C ALA A 150 -1.30 1.28 -29.05
N ASP A 151 -1.23 0.28 -28.18
CA ASP A 151 -1.85 -1.05 -28.38
C ASP A 151 -3.33 -1.07 -27.96
N LEU A 152 -3.84 0.02 -27.36
CA LEU A 152 -5.23 0.12 -26.92
C LEU A 152 -6.19 0.02 -28.12
N PRO A 153 -7.14 -0.93 -28.11
CA PRO A 153 -8.14 -1.05 -29.18
C PRO A 153 -8.97 0.23 -29.34
N ALA A 154 -9.36 0.54 -30.58
CA ALA A 154 -10.14 1.74 -30.88
C ALA A 154 -11.47 1.80 -30.10
N THR A 155 -12.09 0.64 -29.86
CA THR A 155 -13.32 0.47 -29.07
C THR A 155 -13.19 0.94 -27.61
N HIS A 156 -11.97 1.00 -27.06
CA HIS A 156 -11.72 1.33 -25.67
C HIS A 156 -11.25 2.78 -25.46
N ARG A 157 -10.98 3.52 -26.54
CA ARG A 157 -10.43 4.89 -26.46
C ARG A 157 -11.33 5.85 -25.68
N ALA A 158 -12.65 5.74 -25.84
CA ALA A 158 -13.60 6.59 -25.11
C ALA A 158 -13.57 6.30 -23.59
N ALA A 159 -13.59 5.02 -23.21
CA ALA A 159 -13.49 4.60 -21.81
C ALA A 159 -12.16 5.04 -21.18
N PHE A 160 -11.06 4.90 -21.92
CA PHE A 160 -9.75 5.38 -21.48
C PHE A 160 -9.71 6.90 -21.29
N SER A 161 -10.28 7.68 -22.21
CA SER A 161 -10.34 9.14 -22.08
C SER A 161 -11.16 9.59 -20.87
N SER A 162 -12.28 8.92 -20.58
CA SER A 162 -13.06 9.14 -19.36
C SER A 162 -12.24 8.83 -18.12
N LEU A 163 -11.55 7.69 -18.11
CA LEU A 163 -10.71 7.29 -16.99
C LEU A 163 -9.57 8.27 -16.75
N CYS A 164 -8.90 8.76 -17.78
CA CYS A 164 -7.88 9.79 -17.64
C CYS A 164 -8.45 11.06 -16.98
N SER A 165 -9.65 11.48 -17.38
CA SER A 165 -10.32 12.64 -16.77
C SER A 165 -10.65 12.41 -15.29
N ASP A 166 -11.07 11.19 -14.93
CA ASP A 166 -11.31 10.81 -13.54
C ASP A 166 -10.02 10.81 -12.71
N PHE A 167 -8.92 10.30 -13.27
CA PHE A 167 -7.58 10.35 -12.64
C PHE A 167 -7.08 11.80 -12.49
N ASP A 168 -7.30 12.65 -13.47
CA ASP A 168 -6.91 14.07 -13.42
C ASP A 168 -7.68 14.82 -12.31
N GLU A 169 -8.98 14.54 -12.13
CA GLU A 169 -9.74 15.10 -11.02
C GLU A 169 -9.29 14.52 -9.67
N ALA A 170 -9.08 13.20 -9.59
CA ALA A 170 -8.65 12.53 -8.36
C ALA A 170 -7.28 13.02 -7.89
N THR A 171 -6.30 13.12 -8.79
CA THR A 171 -4.94 13.62 -8.51
C THR A 171 -4.95 15.09 -8.10
N ARG A 172 -5.76 15.95 -8.74
CA ARG A 172 -5.95 17.35 -8.34
C ARG A 172 -6.50 17.49 -6.92
N ARG A 173 -7.50 16.69 -6.54
CA ARG A 173 -8.04 16.68 -5.17
C ARG A 173 -7.04 16.14 -4.16
N HIS A 174 -6.36 15.05 -4.52
CA HIS A 174 -5.37 14.41 -3.68
C HIS A 174 -4.15 15.32 -3.43
N ALA A 175 -3.75 16.15 -4.41
CA ALA A 175 -2.71 17.13 -4.23
C ALA A 175 -3.03 18.14 -3.11
N ILE A 176 -4.27 18.62 -3.05
CA ILE A 176 -4.75 19.52 -1.98
C ILE A 176 -4.68 18.81 -0.61
N GLU A 177 -5.20 17.57 -0.55
CA GLU A 177 -5.19 16.74 0.66
C GLU A 177 -3.77 16.53 1.22
N ARG A 178 -2.79 16.37 0.32
CA ARG A 178 -1.38 16.19 0.70
C ARG A 178 -0.71 17.50 1.10
N CYS A 179 -0.90 18.58 0.34
CA CYS A 179 -0.39 19.90 0.67
C CYS A 179 -0.79 20.35 2.07
N ARG A 180 -2.01 20.04 2.50
CA ARG A 180 -2.49 20.27 3.87
C ARG A 180 -1.51 19.79 4.96
N ARG A 181 -0.81 18.67 4.73
CA ARG A 181 0.13 18.04 5.67
C ARG A 181 1.58 18.50 5.52
N PHE A 182 1.98 19.01 4.36
CA PHE A 182 3.36 19.44 4.14
C PHE A 182 3.69 20.74 4.88
N ALA A 183 4.73 20.72 5.72
CA ALA A 183 5.09 21.87 6.57
C ALA A 183 5.21 23.20 5.80
N SER A 184 5.87 23.20 4.64
CA SER A 184 6.08 24.41 3.82
C SER A 184 5.08 24.61 2.68
N ALA A 185 3.96 23.88 2.68
CA ALA A 185 2.90 24.10 1.72
C ALA A 185 2.04 25.34 2.05
N PRO A 186 1.40 25.94 1.04
CA PRO A 186 0.36 26.94 1.27
C PRO A 186 -0.74 26.38 2.19
N ARG A 187 -1.38 27.24 3.00
CA ARG A 187 -2.40 26.78 3.98
C ARG A 187 -3.69 26.29 3.33
N MET A 188 -4.12 26.94 2.26
CA MET A 188 -5.36 26.67 1.53
C MET A 188 -5.09 26.75 0.02
N PRO A 189 -4.23 25.87 -0.53
CA PRO A 189 -3.93 25.91 -1.95
C PRO A 189 -5.17 25.46 -2.74
N ASP A 190 -5.38 26.07 -3.90
CA ASP A 190 -6.20 25.44 -4.92
C ASP A 190 -5.44 24.26 -5.56
N ALA A 191 -6.09 23.54 -6.48
CA ALA A 191 -5.49 22.37 -7.12
C ALA A 191 -4.21 22.71 -7.92
N THR A 192 -4.16 23.90 -8.53
CA THR A 192 -3.03 24.35 -9.34
C THR A 192 -1.82 24.66 -8.47
N ASP A 193 -2.04 25.40 -7.39
CA ASP A 193 -1.02 25.73 -6.40
C ASP A 193 -0.51 24.48 -5.68
N ALA A 194 -1.41 23.56 -5.34
CA ALA A 194 -1.06 22.29 -4.71
C ALA A 194 -0.16 21.45 -5.63
N THR A 195 -0.59 21.24 -6.89
CA THR A 195 0.19 20.48 -7.88
C THR A 195 1.56 21.11 -8.10
N ARG A 196 1.63 22.44 -8.29
CA ARG A 196 2.89 23.18 -8.44
C ARG A 196 3.80 23.00 -7.23
N HIS A 197 3.22 23.02 -6.03
CA HIS A 197 3.98 22.80 -4.80
C HIS A 197 4.61 21.40 -4.78
N LEU A 198 3.83 20.35 -5.08
CA LEU A 198 4.35 18.97 -5.11
C LEU A 198 5.48 18.79 -6.14
N VAL A 199 5.28 19.28 -7.37
CA VAL A 199 6.31 19.25 -8.43
C VAL A 199 7.57 20.00 -7.98
N GLY A 200 7.43 21.21 -7.41
CA GLY A 200 8.55 22.00 -6.92
C GLY A 200 9.35 21.28 -5.84
N ARG A 201 8.68 20.67 -4.85
CA ARG A 201 9.33 19.88 -3.79
C ARG A 201 10.09 18.68 -4.33
N ARG A 202 9.53 17.97 -5.31
CA ARG A 202 10.15 16.81 -5.95
C ARG A 202 11.50 17.16 -6.58
N HIS A 203 11.60 18.33 -7.22
CA HIS A 203 12.80 18.77 -7.93
C HIS A 203 13.79 19.58 -7.07
N ASP A 204 13.40 19.99 -5.87
CA ASP A 204 14.26 20.72 -4.94
C ASP A 204 15.27 19.76 -4.26
N TRP A 205 16.53 19.85 -4.67
CA TRP A 205 17.63 19.06 -4.11
C TRP A 205 17.91 19.35 -2.63
N SER A 206 17.47 20.50 -2.11
CA SER A 206 17.61 20.87 -0.70
C SER A 206 16.44 20.36 0.16
N GLN A 207 15.39 19.81 -0.47
CA GLN A 207 14.17 19.42 0.23
C GLN A 207 14.38 18.19 1.13
N ALA A 208 14.42 18.41 2.44
CA ALA A 208 14.52 17.33 3.42
C ALA A 208 13.20 16.53 3.60
N ARG A 209 12.06 17.07 3.16
CA ARG A 209 10.73 16.45 3.28
C ARG A 209 10.06 16.29 1.90
N PRO A 210 10.67 15.58 0.94
CA PRO A 210 10.12 15.55 -0.42
C PRO A 210 8.76 14.86 -0.48
N GLU A 211 8.53 13.90 0.41
CA GLU A 211 7.36 13.03 0.46
C GLU A 211 7.06 12.64 1.93
N LEU A 212 5.81 12.29 2.23
CA LEU A 212 5.35 11.82 3.55
C LEU A 212 5.15 10.31 3.61
N GLY A 213 5.11 9.62 2.46
CA GLY A 213 5.05 8.16 2.38
C GLY A 213 3.81 7.62 3.07
N HIS A 214 3.99 6.61 3.92
CA HIS A 214 2.93 5.98 4.71
C HIS A 214 2.69 6.65 6.07
N ALA A 215 3.24 7.83 6.31
CA ALA A 215 2.99 8.56 7.55
C ALA A 215 1.48 8.71 7.77
N THR A 216 1.08 8.66 9.05
CA THR A 216 -0.30 8.72 9.54
C THR A 216 -1.22 7.53 9.27
N VAL A 217 -0.80 6.50 8.52
CA VAL A 217 -1.61 5.29 8.35
C VAL A 217 -1.95 4.70 9.72
N ALA A 218 -3.24 4.42 9.92
CA ALA A 218 -3.82 3.97 11.17
C ALA A 218 -4.50 2.60 11.05
N ALA A 219 -5.12 2.31 9.90
CA ALA A 219 -5.86 1.09 9.71
C ALA A 219 -5.73 0.48 8.31
N ALA A 220 -6.17 -0.77 8.18
CA ALA A 220 -6.30 -1.49 6.93
C ALA A 220 -7.64 -2.21 6.91
N PHE A 221 -8.42 -2.05 5.84
CA PHE A 221 -9.65 -2.79 5.62
C PHE A 221 -9.43 -3.87 4.59
N ILE A 222 -9.80 -5.11 4.94
CA ILE A 222 -9.77 -6.26 4.05
C ILE A 222 -11.22 -6.71 3.87
N GLY A 223 -11.80 -6.39 2.72
CA GLY A 223 -13.19 -6.74 2.43
C GLY A 223 -13.78 -5.98 1.25
N ARG A 224 -15.10 -6.05 1.10
CA ARG A 224 -15.77 -5.50 -0.07
C ARG A 224 -15.72 -3.98 -0.04
N ARG A 225 -15.77 -3.35 -1.21
CA ARG A 225 -15.79 -1.88 -1.33
C ARG A 225 -16.91 -1.23 -0.50
N SER A 226 -18.02 -1.92 -0.27
CA SER A 226 -19.14 -1.49 0.58
C SER A 226 -18.73 -1.20 2.03
N MET A 227 -17.67 -1.81 2.57
CA MET A 227 -17.18 -1.51 3.93
C MET A 227 -16.71 -0.07 4.12
N SER A 228 -16.21 0.56 3.06
CA SER A 228 -15.52 1.86 3.12
C SER A 228 -16.14 2.91 2.20
N ARG A 229 -17.18 2.56 1.44
CA ARG A 229 -17.79 3.45 0.45
C ARG A 229 -18.62 4.51 1.14
N GLY A 230 -18.48 5.76 0.68
CA GLY A 230 -19.19 6.89 1.27
C GLY A 230 -18.59 7.34 2.60
N ALA A 231 -17.36 6.97 2.92
CA ALA A 231 -16.66 7.46 4.10
C ALA A 231 -15.29 8.05 3.74
N PHE A 232 -14.94 9.13 4.44
CA PHE A 232 -13.64 9.78 4.40
C PHE A 232 -12.78 9.26 5.55
N PHE A 233 -11.55 8.87 5.25
CA PHE A 233 -10.60 8.30 6.21
C PHE A 233 -9.27 9.05 6.29
N ASP A 234 -9.24 10.28 5.77
CA ASP A 234 -8.09 11.17 5.83
C ASP A 234 -6.76 10.58 5.34
N ARG A 235 -6.82 9.69 4.33
CA ARG A 235 -5.67 8.96 3.78
C ARG A 235 -4.95 8.06 4.80
N ARG A 236 -5.64 7.68 5.89
CA ARG A 236 -5.07 6.87 6.98
C ARG A 236 -5.40 5.37 6.88
N VAL A 237 -6.00 4.93 5.78
CA VAL A 237 -6.54 3.57 5.66
C VAL A 237 -6.07 2.91 4.36
N PHE A 238 -5.44 1.75 4.50
CA PHE A 238 -5.24 0.84 3.37
C PHE A 238 -6.56 0.15 3.03
N LEU A 239 -6.88 0.07 1.74
CA LEU A 239 -8.08 -0.61 1.24
C LEU A 239 -7.65 -1.83 0.42
N ILE A 240 -7.87 -3.02 0.94
CA ILE A 240 -7.57 -4.30 0.30
C ILE A 240 -8.88 -4.96 -0.08
N SER A 241 -9.16 -5.02 -1.38
CA SER A 241 -10.36 -5.67 -1.91
C SER A 241 -10.35 -7.16 -1.61
N TYR A 242 -11.44 -7.64 -1.03
CA TYR A 242 -11.68 -9.05 -0.73
C TYR A 242 -13.19 -9.31 -0.73
N ASP A 243 -13.64 -10.46 -1.23
CA ASP A 243 -15.05 -10.85 -1.16
C ASP A 243 -15.20 -12.15 -0.35
N PRO A 244 -15.84 -12.11 0.83
CA PRO A 244 -16.02 -13.31 1.65
C PRO A 244 -17.00 -14.32 1.05
N VAL A 245 -17.88 -13.92 0.14
CA VAL A 245 -18.92 -14.80 -0.43
C VAL A 245 -18.31 -15.90 -1.28
N ALA A 246 -17.23 -15.59 -2.01
CA ALA A 246 -16.53 -16.54 -2.87
C ALA A 246 -15.41 -17.31 -2.15
N ASP A 247 -15.28 -17.17 -0.83
CA ASP A 247 -14.14 -17.67 -0.03
C ASP A 247 -14.59 -18.27 1.31
N GLU A 248 -15.54 -19.21 1.25
CA GLU A 248 -16.13 -19.85 2.44
C GLU A 248 -15.10 -20.59 3.32
N ASP A 249 -14.04 -21.15 2.71
CA ASP A 249 -12.96 -21.85 3.43
C ASP A 249 -11.80 -20.93 3.85
N GLY A 250 -11.86 -19.65 3.47
CA GLY A 250 -10.90 -18.62 3.84
C GLY A 250 -9.54 -18.73 3.13
N ARG A 251 -9.39 -19.51 2.06
CA ARG A 251 -8.11 -19.66 1.35
C ARG A 251 -7.60 -18.36 0.75
N VAL A 252 -8.49 -17.56 0.16
CA VAL A 252 -8.14 -16.26 -0.43
C VAL A 252 -7.78 -15.27 0.67
N LEU A 253 -8.57 -15.24 1.75
CA LEU A 253 -8.26 -14.41 2.91
C LEU A 253 -6.93 -14.81 3.55
N GLU A 254 -6.66 -16.09 3.70
CA GLU A 254 -5.43 -16.60 4.28
C GLU A 254 -4.21 -16.15 3.46
N ALA A 255 -4.26 -16.32 2.14
CA ALA A 255 -3.20 -15.84 1.25
C ALA A 255 -3.03 -14.32 1.36
N THR A 256 -4.13 -13.57 1.41
CA THR A 256 -4.14 -12.13 1.60
C THR A 256 -3.51 -11.71 2.92
N LEU A 257 -3.86 -12.36 4.04
CA LEU A 257 -3.31 -12.07 5.36
C LEU A 257 -1.83 -12.43 5.45
N LEU A 258 -1.39 -13.53 4.82
CA LEU A 258 0.02 -13.92 4.78
C LEU A 258 0.89 -13.00 3.90
N ALA A 259 0.29 -12.33 2.92
CA ALA A 259 0.97 -11.34 2.08
C ALA A 259 0.90 -9.93 2.68
N ALA A 260 -0.32 -9.40 2.86
CA ALA A 260 -0.58 -8.04 3.31
C ALA A 260 -0.34 -7.84 4.81
N GLY A 261 -0.53 -8.87 5.64
CA GLY A 261 -0.33 -8.78 7.09
C GLY A 261 1.10 -8.41 7.47
N PRO A 262 2.13 -9.20 7.06
CA PRO A 262 3.52 -8.86 7.33
C PRO A 262 3.98 -7.55 6.66
N VAL A 263 3.51 -7.24 5.46
CA VAL A 263 3.86 -5.98 4.76
C VAL A 263 3.30 -4.78 5.51
N GLY A 264 1.99 -4.80 5.82
CA GLY A 264 1.33 -3.72 6.55
C GLY A 264 1.87 -3.56 7.96
N ALA A 265 2.13 -4.67 8.66
CA ALA A 265 2.79 -4.65 9.97
C ALA A 265 4.22 -4.07 9.88
N GLY A 266 5.01 -4.46 8.87
CA GLY A 266 6.35 -3.95 8.66
C GLY A 266 6.35 -2.43 8.47
N ILE A 267 5.50 -1.92 7.58
CA ILE A 267 5.33 -0.47 7.37
C ILE A 267 4.92 0.21 8.68
N ALA A 268 3.86 -0.26 9.34
CA ALA A 268 3.36 0.39 10.55
C ALA A 268 4.38 0.38 11.70
N LEU A 269 5.11 -0.72 11.89
CA LEU A 269 6.12 -0.83 12.94
C LEU A 269 7.36 0.00 12.65
N GLU A 270 7.78 0.14 11.39
CA GLU A 270 8.89 0.99 11.00
C GLU A 270 8.62 2.45 11.40
N TYR A 271 7.41 2.96 11.11
CA TYR A 271 6.99 4.28 11.55
C TYR A 271 6.80 4.36 13.06
N TYR A 272 6.19 3.36 13.70
CA TYR A 272 6.00 3.31 15.15
C TYR A 272 7.32 3.42 15.92
N PHE A 273 8.28 2.52 15.65
CA PHE A 273 9.53 2.49 16.39
C PHE A 273 10.40 3.72 16.10
N SER A 274 10.44 4.17 14.84
CA SER A 274 11.13 5.41 14.49
C SER A 274 10.56 6.63 15.20
N THR A 275 9.25 6.62 15.51
CA THR A 275 8.56 7.70 16.25
C THR A 275 8.79 7.62 17.75
N VAL A 276 8.75 6.42 18.35
CA VAL A 276 8.92 6.23 19.79
C VAL A 276 10.36 6.50 20.24
N ASP A 277 11.35 6.00 19.50
CA ASP A 277 12.77 6.19 19.82
C ASP A 277 13.59 6.28 18.52
N ASN A 278 13.62 7.49 17.97
CA ASN A 278 14.32 7.77 16.71
C ASN A 278 15.83 7.58 16.80
N GLU A 279 16.44 7.74 17.98
CA GLU A 279 17.88 7.56 18.13
C GLU A 279 18.28 6.10 17.97
N ARG A 280 17.45 5.15 18.45
CA ARG A 280 17.74 3.71 18.35
C ARG A 280 17.15 3.04 17.13
N PHE A 281 15.92 3.39 16.75
CA PHE A 281 15.17 2.71 15.69
C PHE A 281 14.97 3.57 14.45
N GLY A 282 15.30 4.86 14.52
CA GLY A 282 15.30 5.76 13.37
C GLY A 282 16.70 5.97 12.81
N CYS A 283 16.89 7.12 12.19
CA CYS A 283 18.20 7.54 11.73
C CYS A 283 18.53 9.02 12.02
N GLY A 284 17.87 9.66 12.98
CA GLY A 284 18.16 11.05 13.33
C GLY A 284 17.63 12.05 12.31
N THR A 285 18.37 13.13 12.07
CA THR A 285 17.96 14.19 11.14
C THR A 285 18.51 13.98 9.73
N LYS A 286 17.62 14.01 8.72
CA LYS A 286 17.99 13.89 7.31
C LYS A 286 19.00 14.95 6.86
N ILE A 287 19.02 16.11 7.51
CA ILE A 287 19.89 17.25 7.18
C ILE A 287 21.38 16.87 7.26
N MET A 288 21.73 15.96 8.17
CA MET A 288 23.13 15.61 8.44
C MET A 288 23.53 14.26 7.85
N HIS A 289 22.71 13.66 6.98
CA HIS A 289 22.96 12.32 6.47
C HIS A 289 24.03 12.28 5.39
N ASN A 290 24.96 11.34 5.57
CA ASN A 290 25.88 10.87 4.54
C ASN A 290 25.51 9.44 4.17
N LEU A 291 25.41 9.15 2.87
CA LEU A 291 25.12 7.80 2.38
C LEU A 291 26.31 6.87 2.66
N ALA A 292 26.05 5.75 3.31
CA ALA A 292 27.06 4.76 3.68
C ALA A 292 26.80 3.44 2.91
N GLY A 293 27.48 3.28 1.77
CA GLY A 293 27.50 2.04 0.99
C GLY A 293 26.14 1.58 0.45
N LEU A 294 25.14 2.48 0.37
CA LEU A 294 23.74 2.15 0.04
C LEU A 294 23.08 1.14 0.99
N LEU A 295 23.66 0.95 2.18
CA LEU A 295 23.14 0.08 3.23
C LEU A 295 22.38 0.87 4.30
N GLY A 296 22.69 2.16 4.43
CA GLY A 296 22.10 3.08 5.40
C GLY A 296 22.78 4.43 5.32
N VAL A 297 22.66 5.20 6.41
CA VAL A 297 23.21 6.55 6.54
C VAL A 297 24.08 6.67 7.77
N MET A 298 25.05 7.57 7.73
CA MET A 298 25.73 8.12 8.90
C MET A 298 25.20 9.53 9.15
N GLU A 299 24.97 9.88 10.40
CA GLU A 299 24.67 11.24 10.84
C GLU A 299 25.96 12.00 11.14
N GLY A 300 26.14 13.16 10.50
CA GLY A 300 27.32 14.02 10.64
C GLY A 300 28.59 13.40 10.04
N ALA A 301 29.74 13.86 10.53
CA ALA A 301 31.05 13.39 10.05
C ALA A 301 31.43 12.00 10.60
N SER A 302 30.84 11.58 11.72
CA SER A 302 31.10 10.29 12.37
C SER A 302 29.91 9.87 13.23
N SER A 303 29.42 8.65 13.01
CA SER A 303 28.37 7.98 13.80
C SER A 303 28.28 6.51 13.41
N ASP A 304 27.50 5.73 14.16
CA ASP A 304 27.14 4.37 13.74
C ASP A 304 26.29 4.37 12.47
N LEU A 305 26.30 3.27 11.72
CA LEU A 305 25.40 3.06 10.59
C LEU A 305 23.95 3.01 11.07
N ARG A 306 23.09 3.88 10.51
CA ARG A 306 21.66 3.98 10.85
C ARG A 306 20.80 3.55 9.64
N THR A 307 19.73 2.78 9.90
CA THR A 307 18.87 2.19 8.84
C THR A 307 17.37 2.47 9.01
N GLY A 308 16.96 3.21 10.05
CA GLY A 308 15.55 3.55 10.29
C GLY A 308 15.09 4.79 9.53
N LEU A 309 13.93 5.34 9.91
CA LEU A 309 13.39 6.56 9.28
C LEU A 309 13.93 7.85 9.93
N PRO A 310 14.18 8.91 9.14
CA PRO A 310 14.57 10.22 9.67
C PRO A 310 13.39 10.92 10.33
N ARG A 311 13.67 11.84 11.26
CA ARG A 311 12.66 12.68 11.93
C ARG A 311 11.69 13.35 10.95
N GLN A 312 12.20 13.80 9.79
CA GLN A 312 11.41 14.44 8.74
C GLN A 312 10.35 13.55 8.08
N MET A 313 10.47 12.21 8.17
CA MET A 313 9.47 11.27 7.64
C MET A 313 8.39 10.92 8.66
N ILE A 314 8.64 11.16 9.94
CA ILE A 314 7.79 10.70 11.06
C ILE A 314 7.18 11.85 11.87
N GLU A 315 7.58 13.10 11.62
CA GLU A 315 7.15 14.27 12.42
C GLU A 315 5.62 14.46 12.48
N ILE A 316 4.89 13.96 11.49
CA ILE A 316 3.42 14.01 11.46
C ILE A 316 2.75 12.71 11.89
N HIS A 317 3.52 11.66 12.19
CA HIS A 317 3.00 10.35 12.54
C HIS A 317 2.80 10.24 14.05
N GLU A 318 1.61 9.80 14.44
CA GLU A 318 1.32 9.38 15.80
C GLU A 318 1.80 7.94 15.97
N ALA A 319 2.57 7.64 17.02
CA ALA A 319 3.07 6.30 17.30
C ALA A 319 1.90 5.34 17.64
N MET A 320 1.37 4.68 16.61
CA MET A 320 0.24 3.77 16.73
C MET A 320 0.50 2.44 16.04
N ARG A 321 -0.27 1.43 16.45
CA ARG A 321 -0.26 0.10 15.84
C ARG A 321 -1.37 0.01 14.80
N LEU A 322 -1.12 -0.70 13.71
CA LEU A 322 -2.09 -0.88 12.64
C LEU A 322 -3.34 -1.64 13.14
N GLN A 323 -4.51 -1.05 12.95
CA GLN A 323 -5.79 -1.73 13.13
C GLN A 323 -6.23 -2.36 11.80
N VAL A 324 -6.29 -3.69 11.75
CA VAL A 324 -6.82 -4.43 10.61
C VAL A 324 -8.30 -4.76 10.88
N VAL A 325 -9.19 -4.39 9.96
CA VAL A 325 -10.61 -4.75 10.00
C VAL A 325 -10.91 -5.67 8.83
N ILE A 326 -11.35 -6.89 9.13
CA ILE A 326 -11.55 -7.96 8.15
C ILE A 326 -13.05 -8.23 8.02
N GLU A 327 -13.60 -8.18 6.82
CA GLU A 327 -14.96 -8.66 6.56
C GLU A 327 -14.95 -10.15 6.24
N GLN A 328 -15.17 -10.97 7.27
CA GLN A 328 -15.30 -12.43 7.20
C GLN A 328 -15.92 -12.91 8.53
N THR A 329 -16.32 -14.17 8.62
CA THR A 329 -16.77 -14.79 9.88
C THR A 329 -15.63 -14.97 10.87
N ARG A 330 -15.93 -14.87 12.16
CA ARG A 330 -14.94 -15.09 13.23
C ARG A 330 -14.36 -16.49 13.17
N GLU A 331 -15.16 -17.48 12.78
CA GLU A 331 -14.79 -18.89 12.69
C GLU A 331 -13.67 -19.08 11.65
N VAL A 332 -13.84 -18.52 10.45
CA VAL A 332 -12.83 -18.59 9.39
C VAL A 332 -11.55 -17.86 9.80
N VAL A 333 -11.65 -16.65 10.36
CA VAL A 333 -10.48 -15.87 10.80
C VAL A 333 -9.75 -16.57 11.95
N ALA A 334 -10.48 -17.16 12.90
CA ALA A 334 -9.90 -17.93 14.00
C ALA A 334 -9.20 -19.20 13.49
N ALA A 335 -9.77 -19.89 12.51
CA ALA A 335 -9.14 -21.06 11.91
C ALA A 335 -7.84 -20.69 11.17
N ILE A 336 -7.81 -19.56 10.45
CA ILE A 336 -6.60 -19.03 9.80
C ILE A 336 -5.55 -18.69 10.86
N TYR A 337 -5.93 -17.93 11.89
CA TYR A 337 -5.04 -17.57 12.99
C TYR A 337 -4.45 -18.83 13.66
N ALA A 338 -5.28 -19.82 13.97
CA ALA A 338 -4.84 -21.05 14.61
C ALA A 338 -3.81 -21.84 13.79
N ARG A 339 -3.93 -21.86 12.45
CA ARG A 339 -3.03 -22.62 11.58
C ARG A 339 -1.81 -21.86 11.08
N GLN A 340 -1.79 -20.52 11.17
CA GLN A 340 -0.71 -19.68 10.63
C GLN A 340 0.22 -19.09 11.70
N PRO A 341 1.41 -19.68 11.97
CA PRO A 341 2.35 -19.16 12.97
C PRO A 341 2.75 -17.68 12.79
N PRO A 342 3.02 -17.18 11.56
CA PRO A 342 3.38 -15.77 11.37
C PRO A 342 2.27 -14.81 11.82
N LEU A 343 1.00 -15.18 11.59
CA LEU A 343 -0.14 -14.36 12.01
C LEU A 343 -0.35 -14.42 13.52
N ARG A 344 -0.14 -15.58 14.14
CA ARG A 344 -0.15 -15.68 15.62
C ARG A 344 0.89 -14.81 16.26
N GLU A 345 2.08 -14.76 15.69
CA GLU A 345 3.15 -13.91 16.21
C GLU A 345 2.79 -12.43 16.12
N LEU A 346 2.26 -11.98 14.97
CA LEU A 346 1.90 -10.58 14.75
C LEU A 346 0.70 -10.14 15.60
N ILE A 347 -0.37 -10.94 15.60
CA ILE A 347 -1.65 -10.58 16.24
C ILE A 347 -1.62 -10.92 17.74
N GLY A 348 -1.11 -12.09 18.12
CA GLY A 348 -1.09 -12.56 19.49
C GLY A 348 -0.17 -11.77 20.42
N ASN A 349 0.93 -11.21 19.88
CA ASN A 349 1.77 -10.25 20.61
C ASN A 349 1.26 -8.81 20.51
N GLY A 350 0.14 -8.58 19.80
CA GLY A 350 -0.44 -7.27 19.60
C GLY A 350 0.45 -6.33 18.78
N TRP A 351 1.28 -6.83 17.86
CA TRP A 351 2.01 -5.95 16.93
C TRP A 351 1.07 -5.28 15.93
N ILE A 352 -0.01 -5.97 15.57
CA ILE A 352 -1.17 -5.41 14.88
C ILE A 352 -2.43 -5.78 15.68
N LEU A 353 -3.46 -4.95 15.54
CA LEU A 353 -4.77 -5.17 16.16
C LEU A 353 -5.73 -5.71 15.11
N VAL A 354 -6.58 -6.67 15.46
CA VAL A 354 -7.54 -7.26 14.53
C VAL A 354 -8.97 -7.08 15.02
N ALA A 355 -9.83 -6.67 14.11
CA ALA A 355 -11.28 -6.72 14.27
C ALA A 355 -11.88 -7.44 13.07
N VAL A 356 -12.99 -8.11 13.31
CA VAL A 356 -13.76 -8.84 12.30
C VAL A 356 -15.13 -8.21 12.21
N LYS A 357 -15.59 -7.93 10.99
CA LYS A 357 -16.96 -7.52 10.67
C LYS A 357 -17.66 -8.69 10.01
N GLU A 358 -18.68 -9.23 10.67
CA GLU A 358 -19.49 -10.33 10.15
C GLU A 358 -20.14 -9.92 8.81
N PRO A 359 -20.00 -10.72 7.73
CA PRO A 359 -20.46 -10.32 6.40
C PRO A 359 -21.98 -10.12 6.28
N VAL A 360 -22.76 -10.85 7.10
CA VAL A 360 -24.22 -10.87 7.07
C VAL A 360 -24.83 -9.94 8.12
N SER A 361 -24.48 -10.13 9.41
CA SER A 361 -25.07 -9.31 10.50
C SER A 361 -24.45 -7.91 10.59
N GLY A 362 -23.23 -7.72 10.08
CA GLY A 362 -22.49 -6.48 10.23
C GLY A 362 -21.92 -6.26 11.64
N GLU A 363 -22.11 -7.21 12.56
CA GLU A 363 -21.54 -7.15 13.91
C GLU A 363 -20.02 -7.13 13.86
N ILE A 364 -19.42 -6.32 14.73
CA ILE A 364 -17.97 -6.18 14.80
C ILE A 364 -17.48 -6.83 16.08
N HIS A 365 -16.40 -7.60 15.97
CA HIS A 365 -15.72 -8.24 17.10
C HIS A 365 -14.23 -7.92 17.06
N ARG A 366 -13.67 -7.52 18.20
CA ARG A 366 -12.24 -7.25 18.35
C ARG A 366 -11.55 -8.48 18.90
N PHE A 367 -10.37 -8.79 18.39
CA PHE A 367 -9.54 -9.86 18.93
C PHE A 367 -8.70 -9.35 20.09
N ASP A 368 -8.85 -9.97 21.26
CA ASP A 368 -7.97 -9.81 22.41
C ASP A 368 -7.13 -11.09 22.57
N PRO A 369 -5.79 -11.03 22.61
CA PRO A 369 -4.95 -12.22 22.72
C PRO A 369 -5.19 -13.08 23.96
N VAL A 370 -5.72 -12.49 25.04
CA VAL A 370 -5.98 -13.18 26.32
C VAL A 370 -7.42 -13.66 26.41
N ARG A 371 -8.38 -12.85 25.96
CA ARG A 371 -9.83 -13.07 26.13
C ARG A 371 -10.51 -13.62 24.87
N GLY A 372 -9.82 -13.64 23.74
CA GLY A 372 -10.40 -14.04 22.45
C GLY A 372 -11.27 -12.94 21.82
N TRP A 373 -12.34 -13.33 21.14
CA TRP A 373 -13.24 -12.39 20.47
C TRP A 373 -14.14 -11.66 21.46
N LEU A 374 -14.07 -10.33 21.45
CA LEU A 374 -14.90 -9.45 22.25
C LEU A 374 -15.83 -8.66 21.33
N PRO A 375 -17.15 -8.59 21.60
CA PRO A 375 -18.05 -7.76 20.80
C PRO A 375 -17.64 -6.29 20.89
N TRP A 376 -17.63 -5.60 19.75
CA TRP A 376 -17.43 -4.17 19.71
C TRP A 376 -18.77 -3.47 19.87
N THR A 377 -18.88 -2.66 20.91
CA THR A 377 -20.00 -1.75 21.11
C THR A 377 -19.53 -0.31 20.89
N PRO A 378 -20.30 0.52 20.19
CA PRO A 378 -19.91 1.92 19.93
C PRO A 378 -19.74 2.75 21.21
N GLY A 379 -20.25 2.34 22.37
CA GLY A 379 -20.06 3.08 23.64
C GLY A 379 -20.44 4.57 23.50
N ASP A 380 -19.64 5.45 24.10
CA ASP A 380 -19.77 6.92 23.97
C ASP A 380 -19.09 7.47 22.69
N THR A 381 -18.88 6.64 21.65
CA THR A 381 -18.26 7.12 20.41
C THR A 381 -19.14 8.20 19.79
N PRO A 382 -18.59 9.40 19.49
CA PRO A 382 -19.35 10.47 18.86
C PRO A 382 -19.98 10.00 17.55
N ALA A 383 -21.17 10.53 17.24
CA ALA A 383 -21.78 10.29 15.94
C ALA A 383 -20.80 10.70 14.82
N VAL A 384 -20.65 9.83 13.82
CA VAL A 384 -19.80 10.12 12.67
C VAL A 384 -20.46 11.25 11.86
N PRO A 385 -19.79 12.38 11.63
CA PRO A 385 -20.39 13.53 10.96
C PRO A 385 -20.71 13.20 9.50
N LEU A 386 -21.85 13.70 9.01
CA LEU A 386 -22.22 13.65 7.58
C LEU A 386 -21.84 14.98 6.93
N VAL A 387 -21.05 14.91 5.85
CA VAL A 387 -20.51 16.07 5.13
C VAL A 387 -20.79 15.97 3.63
N ALA A 388 -20.85 17.11 2.94
CA ALA A 388 -21.17 17.13 1.51
C ALA A 388 -20.12 16.41 0.64
N ASN A 389 -18.83 16.61 0.93
CA ASN A 389 -17.71 16.01 0.19
C ASN A 389 -16.41 16.11 1.02
N SER A 390 -15.32 15.50 0.54
CA SER A 390 -14.03 15.54 1.24
C SER A 390 -13.47 16.95 1.39
N ALA A 391 -13.59 17.82 0.38
CA ALA A 391 -13.11 19.20 0.43
C ALA A 391 -13.77 20.01 1.57
N ALA A 392 -15.09 19.86 1.74
CA ALA A 392 -15.84 20.52 2.81
C ALA A 392 -15.41 20.04 4.21
N TRP A 393 -15.00 18.78 4.34
CA TRP A 393 -14.54 18.21 5.60
C TRP A 393 -13.09 18.59 5.94
N LEU A 394 -12.22 18.64 4.93
CA LEU A 394 -10.82 19.07 5.09
C LEU A 394 -10.74 20.50 5.65
N GLY A 395 -11.52 21.42 5.09
CA GLY A 395 -11.51 22.83 5.47
C GLY A 395 -10.08 23.40 5.53
N ALA A 396 -9.77 24.12 6.61
CA ALA A 396 -8.42 24.64 6.89
C ALA A 396 -7.62 23.77 7.88
N HIS A 397 -8.09 22.57 8.20
CA HIS A 397 -7.48 21.70 9.20
C HIS A 397 -6.18 21.09 8.68
N ARG A 398 -5.08 21.20 9.42
CA ARG A 398 -3.79 20.57 9.07
C ARG A 398 -3.56 19.23 9.74
N GLU A 399 -4.20 19.01 10.88
CA GLU A 399 -4.07 17.80 11.66
C GLU A 399 -4.95 16.66 11.12
N PRO A 400 -4.69 15.41 11.56
CA PRO A 400 -5.55 14.31 11.21
C PRO A 400 -7.01 14.57 11.60
N LEU A 401 -7.92 14.35 10.67
CA LEU A 401 -9.36 14.45 10.92
C LEU A 401 -9.95 13.09 11.26
N PRO A 402 -10.97 13.02 12.15
CA PRO A 402 -11.70 11.79 12.36
C PRO A 402 -12.46 11.39 11.08
N PRO A 403 -12.87 10.11 10.96
CA PRO A 403 -13.69 9.68 9.85
C PRO A 403 -14.99 10.48 9.73
N ALA A 404 -15.47 10.66 8.51
CA ALA A 404 -16.74 11.30 8.21
C ALA A 404 -17.49 10.54 7.11
N LEU A 405 -18.82 10.60 7.14
CA LEU A 405 -19.66 10.08 6.06
C LEU A 405 -19.82 11.15 4.97
N LEU A 406 -19.70 10.74 3.71
CA LEU A 406 -19.85 11.61 2.55
C LEU A 406 -21.29 11.49 2.02
N ALA A 407 -21.95 12.61 1.81
CA ALA A 407 -23.28 12.67 1.23
C ALA A 407 -23.28 12.05 -0.19
N PRO A 408 -24.24 11.17 -0.51
CA PRO A 408 -24.45 10.69 -1.87
C PRO A 408 -24.66 11.86 -2.85
N PRO A 409 -24.14 11.78 -4.09
CA PRO A 409 -24.34 12.83 -5.11
C PRO A 409 -25.81 13.21 -5.35
N ALA A 410 -26.74 12.27 -5.15
CA ALA A 410 -28.18 12.47 -5.35
C ALA A 410 -28.86 13.39 -4.31
N LEU A 411 -28.21 13.69 -3.19
CA LEU A 411 -28.73 14.62 -2.16
C LEU A 411 -28.39 16.10 -2.44
N LEU A 412 -27.83 16.41 -3.62
CA LEU A 412 -27.51 17.77 -4.08
C LEU A 412 -28.38 18.25 -5.25
N ILE A 413 -29.47 17.55 -5.58
CA ILE A 413 -30.42 17.99 -6.62
C ILE A 413 -31.46 18.93 -5.97
N PRO A 414 -31.63 20.18 -6.45
CA PRO A 414 -32.72 21.04 -6.02
C PRO A 414 -34.08 20.37 -6.26
N PRO A 415 -35.10 20.54 -5.40
CA PRO A 415 -36.40 19.88 -5.52
C PRO A 415 -37.05 19.99 -6.91
N ALA A 416 -36.73 21.06 -7.66
CA ALA A 416 -37.24 21.34 -9.00
C ALA A 416 -36.84 20.34 -10.10
N LEU A 417 -35.90 19.41 -9.85
CA LEU A 417 -35.47 18.41 -10.83
C LEU A 417 -35.88 16.96 -10.48
N GLN A 418 -36.62 16.75 -9.39
CA GLN A 418 -37.15 15.42 -9.03
C GLN A 418 -38.40 15.02 -9.85
N GLU A 419 -39.11 15.97 -10.47
CA GLU A 419 -40.33 15.70 -11.25
C GLU A 419 -40.10 15.21 -12.68
N VAL A 420 -38.85 15.16 -13.17
CA VAL A 420 -38.55 14.75 -14.57
C VAL A 420 -38.05 13.31 -14.67
N LEU A 421 -37.93 12.59 -13.55
CA LEU A 421 -37.46 11.18 -13.52
C LEU A 421 -38.38 10.24 -12.73
N ALA A 422 -39.67 10.57 -12.60
CA ALA A 422 -40.70 9.68 -12.04
C ALA A 422 -41.49 8.96 -13.14
#